data_AF-A0A3M2VV41-F1
#
_entry.id   AF-A0A3M2VV41-F1
#
_cell.length_a   1.000
_cell.length_b   1.000
_cell.length_c   1.000
_cell.angle_alpha   90.00
_cell.angle_beta   90.00
_cell.angle_gamma   90.00
#
_symmetry.space_group_name_H-M   'P 1'
#
loop_
_entity.id
_entity.type
_entity.pdbx_description
1 polymer ?
#
loop_
_entity_poly.entity_id
_entity_poly.type
_entity_poly.pdbx_seq_one_letter_code
_entity_poly.pdbx_strand_id
1 'polypeptide(L)' 'MDQHAFMTVAADCELKVGDIISFGTSHPCLTFDKWRSGCLVDDDLRVIEPFHTCF' A
#
# COMPACT_ATOMS: atom_id res chain seq x y z
N MET A 1 15.67 -0.34 -4.62
CA MET A 1 14.72 -1.05 -3.75
C MET A 1 14.06 -2.12 -4.58
N ASP A 2 13.82 -3.30 -4.01
CA ASP A 2 13.07 -4.36 -4.70
C ASP A 2 11.68 -3.82 -5.10
N GLN A 3 11.23 -4.19 -6.29
CA GLN A 3 9.94 -3.77 -6.85
C GLN A 3 8.90 -4.88 -6.75
N HIS A 4 9.27 -6.04 -6.19
CA HIS A 4 8.42 -7.21 -6.09
C HIS A 4 8.42 -7.78 -4.68
N ALA A 5 7.38 -8.54 -4.36
CA ALA A 5 7.27 -9.34 -3.15
C ALA A 5 6.70 -10.72 -3.51
N PHE A 6 7.11 -11.74 -2.76
CA PHE A 6 6.51 -13.07 -2.85
C PHE A 6 5.39 -13.18 -1.81
N MET A 7 4.22 -13.65 -2.22
CA MET A 7 3.08 -13.87 -1.34
C MET A 7 2.62 -15.32 -1.45
N THR A 8 2.42 -15.98 -0.32
CA THR A 8 1.80 -17.30 -0.26
C THR A 8 0.31 -17.12 0.01
N VAL A 9 -0.53 -17.87 -0.69
CA VAL A 9 -1.99 -17.84 -0.56
C VAL A 9 -2.54 -19.25 -0.35
N ALA A 10 -3.74 -19.35 0.20
CA ALA A 10 -4.45 -20.62 0.30
C ALA A 10 -4.73 -21.20 -1.09
N ALA A 11 -4.83 -22.54 -1.20
CA ALA A 11 -4.95 -23.22 -2.49
C ALA A 11 -6.23 -22.87 -3.26
N ASP A 12 -7.28 -22.46 -2.55
CA ASP A 12 -8.60 -22.04 -3.05
C ASP A 12 -8.74 -20.51 -3.15
N CYS A 13 -7.68 -19.75 -2.86
CA CYS A 13 -7.70 -18.31 -3.02
C CYS A 13 -7.63 -17.94 -4.50
N GLU A 14 -8.73 -17.42 -5.04
CA GLU A 14 -8.76 -16.88 -6.41
C GLU A 14 -8.20 -15.44 -6.45
N LEU A 15 -6.93 -15.31 -6.83
CA LEU A 15 -6.33 -14.04 -7.22
C LEU A 15 -6.07 -14.00 -8.72
N LYS A 16 -6.29 -12.83 -9.32
CA LYS A 16 -6.12 -12.58 -10.74
C LYS A 16 -5.10 -11.47 -10.97
N VAL A 17 -4.46 -11.50 -12.12
CA VAL A 17 -3.59 -10.40 -12.55
C VAL A 17 -4.43 -9.12 -12.65
N GLY A 18 -4.00 -8.09 -11.93
CA GLY A 18 -4.70 -6.81 -11.84
C GLY A 18 -5.46 -6.58 -10.53
N ASP A 19 -5.60 -7.60 -9.68
CA ASP A 19 -6.18 -7.43 -8.35
C ASP A 19 -5.30 -6.51 -7.48
N ILE A 20 -5.95 -5.71 -6.64
CA ILE A 20 -5.29 -4.75 -5.74
C ILE A 20 -5.33 -5.32 -4.32
N ILE A 21 -4.18 -5.28 -3.63
CA ILE A 21 -4.03 -5.77 -2.26
C ILE A 21 -3.54 -4.62 -1.38
N SER A 22 -4.21 -4.40 -0.26
CA SER A 22 -3.77 -3.46 0.77
C SER A 22 -2.88 -4.16 1.78
N PHE A 23 -1.68 -3.62 2.02
CA PHE A 23 -0.73 -4.16 2.99
C PHE A 23 -0.59 -3.22 4.19
N GLY A 24 -0.69 -3.80 5.38
CA GLY A 24 -0.26 -3.13 6.62
C GLY A 24 1.21 -3.42 6.91
N THR A 25 1.90 -2.46 7.51
CA THR A 25 3.27 -2.65 8.02
C THR A 25 3.29 -2.45 9.53
N SER A 26 4.05 -3.25 10.27
CA SER A 26 4.11 -3.16 11.73
C SER A 26 4.61 -1.80 12.25
N HIS A 27 5.47 -1.14 11.48
CA HIS A 27 6.00 0.19 11.81
C HIS A 27 5.72 1.17 10.66
N PRO A 28 4.47 1.67 10.53
CA PRO A 28 4.08 2.50 9.40
C PRO A 28 4.91 3.78 9.29
N CYS A 29 5.32 4.39 10.42
CA CYS A 29 6.12 5.61 10.38
C CYS A 29 7.50 5.43 9.72
N LEU A 30 8.06 4.21 9.73
CA LEU A 30 9.36 3.93 9.10
C LEU A 30 9.28 3.79 7.57
N THR A 31 8.08 3.81 6.99
CA THR A 31 7.90 3.76 5.53
C THR A 31 7.71 5.13 4.91
N PHE A 32 7.43 6.17 5.70
CA PHE A 32 7.13 7.52 5.21
C PHE A 32 8.30 8.16 4.45
N ASP A 33 9.55 7.86 4.80
CA ASP A 33 10.73 8.38 4.09
C ASP A 33 10.93 7.75 2.70
N LYS A 34 10.20 6.67 2.38
CA LYS A 34 10.26 6.00 1.08
C LYS A 34 9.32 6.61 0.04
N TRP A 35 8.39 7.45 0.47
CA TRP A 35 7.37 8.07 -0.37
C TRP A 35 7.48 9.58 -0.27
N ARG A 36 7.48 10.29 -1.41
CA ARG A 36 7.47 11.76 -1.44
C ARG A 36 6.10 12.37 -1.16
N SER A 37 5.06 11.56 -1.26
CA SER A 37 3.67 11.96 -1.03
C SER A 37 2.83 10.78 -0.59
N GLY A 38 1.79 11.05 0.20
CA GLY A 38 0.74 10.10 0.57
C GLY A 38 -0.65 10.63 0.23
N CYS A 39 -1.65 9.75 0.27
CA CYS A 39 -3.05 10.09 0.05
C CYS A 39 -3.85 9.82 1.33
N LEU A 40 -4.57 10.83 1.82
CA LEU A 40 -5.66 10.65 2.76
C LEU A 40 -6.90 10.23 1.96
N VAL A 41 -7.57 9.16 2.43
CA VAL A 41 -8.74 8.58 1.76
C VAL A 41 -9.94 8.49 2.70
N ASP A 42 -11.15 8.44 2.13
CA ASP A 42 -12.38 8.12 2.85
C ASP A 42 -12.57 6.59 3.01
N ASP A 43 -13.67 6.18 3.66
CA ASP A 43 -14.00 4.77 3.88
C ASP A 43 -14.24 3.98 2.58
N ASP A 44 -14.54 4.67 1.47
CA ASP A 44 -14.69 4.10 0.13
C ASP A 44 -13.38 4.16 -0.69
N LEU A 45 -12.26 4.50 -0.03
CA LEU A 45 -10.93 4.66 -0.62
C LEU A 45 -10.82 5.76 -1.69
N ARG A 46 -11.72 6.74 -1.69
CA ARG A 46 -11.58 7.94 -2.54
C ARG A 46 -10.57 8.89 -1.92
N VAL A 47 -9.68 9.43 -2.75
CA VAL A 47 -8.69 10.41 -2.29
C VAL A 47 -9.40 11.70 -1.89
N ILE A 48 -9.25 12.08 -0.63
CA ILE A 48 -9.70 13.35 -0.08
C ILE A 48 -8.62 14.39 -0.28
N GLU A 49 -7.36 14.06 0.05
CA GLU A 49 -6.24 15.00 0.04
C GLU A 49 -4.90 14.28 -0.21
N PRO A 50 -4.06 14.77 -1.15
CA PRO A 50 -2.65 14.38 -1.21
C PRO A 50 -1.82 15.26 -0.27
N PHE A 51 -0.86 14.66 0.42
CA PHE A 51 0.10 15.38 1.26
C PHE A 51 1.54 15.03 0.89
N HIS A 52 2.45 15.97 1.12
CA HIS A 52 3.88 15.78 0.91
C HIS A 52 4.58 15.36 2.20
N THR A 53 5.58 14.51 2.06
CA THR A 53 6.53 14.20 3.14
C THR A 53 7.80 15.03 2.96
N CYS A 54 8.45 15.38 4.07
CA CYS A 54 9.64 16.24 4.08
C CYS A 54 10.83 15.50 4.72
N PHE A 55 11.43 14.58 3.97
CA PHE A 55 12.59 13.78 4.36
C PHE A 55 13.76 13.98 3.41
#